data_AF-A5ACQ6-F1
#
_entry.id   AF-A5ACQ6-F1
#
_cell.length_a   1.000
_cell.length_b   1.000
_cell.length_c   1.000
_cell.angle_alpha   90.00
_cell.angle_beta   90.00
_cell.angle_gamma   90.00
#
_symmetry.space_group_name_H-M   'P 1'
#
loop_
_entity.id
_entity.type
_entity.pdbx_description
1 polymer ?
#
loop_
_entity_poly.entity_id
_entity_poly.type
_entity_poly.pdbx_seq_one_letter_code
_entity_poly.pdbx_strand_id
1 'polypeptide(L)'
;MDWAPNREVNVYPLSKKYTFALACRLFMSIKDFKHVAKVAHPFHLITSGLVSVPIDFLGVPFNHAKKGGKMLRDENDKGLNDMEISDKIVGLFLASFGSISATLTFVLNYLPEFLDVHDKTYWSVHTTNRNPKYFLDPEKFDPSRFGGKGPAPYTFVPFGGGPRLCPRKEYS
;
A
#
# COMPACT_ATOMS: atom_id res chain seq x y z
N MET A 1 -27.50 1.63 5.29
CA MET A 1 -27.88 0.24 5.60
C MET A 1 -28.18 -0.33 4.24
N ASP A 2 -27.18 -0.96 3.63
CA ASP A 2 -27.19 -1.20 2.17
C ASP A 2 -27.36 -2.69 1.85
N TRP A 3 -27.44 -3.51 2.90
CA TRP A 3 -27.65 -4.95 2.82
C TRP A 3 -29.14 -5.28 2.93
N ALA A 4 -29.82 -4.87 4.01
CA ALA A 4 -31.27 -5.02 4.09
C ALA A 4 -31.97 -3.90 3.29
N PRO A 5 -33.04 -4.18 2.52
CA PRO A 5 -33.75 -5.46 2.36
C PRO A 5 -33.33 -6.26 1.10
N ASN A 6 -32.13 -6.07 0.56
CA ASN A 6 -31.72 -6.69 -0.70
C ASN A 6 -31.55 -8.21 -0.57
N ARG A 7 -32.13 -8.96 -1.52
CA ARG A 7 -32.03 -10.43 -1.61
C ARG A 7 -30.63 -10.89 -2.07
N GLU A 8 -29.96 -10.06 -2.86
CA GLU A 8 -28.60 -10.30 -3.36
C GLU A 8 -27.74 -9.06 -3.13
N VAL A 9 -26.47 -9.28 -2.78
CA VAL A 9 -25.52 -8.20 -2.48
C VAL A 9 -24.15 -8.55 -3.04
N ASN A 10 -23.50 -7.57 -3.68
CA ASN A 10 -22.11 -7.71 -4.10
C ASN A 10 -21.17 -7.45 -2.92
N VAL A 11 -20.61 -8.52 -2.36
CA VAL A 11 -19.82 -8.48 -1.13
C VAL A 11 -18.55 -7.66 -1.27
N TYR A 12 -17.86 -7.70 -2.42
CA TYR A 12 -16.56 -7.04 -2.57
C TYR A 12 -16.64 -5.51 -2.56
N PRO A 13 -17.48 -4.84 -3.40
CA PRO A 13 -17.70 -3.40 -3.32
C PRO A 13 -18.28 -2.97 -1.98
N LEU A 14 -19.18 -3.78 -1.41
CA LEU A 14 -19.78 -3.49 -0.11
C LEU A 14 -18.74 -3.49 1.01
N SER A 15 -17.88 -4.51 1.06
CA SER A 15 -16.80 -4.61 2.05
C SER A 15 -15.82 -3.44 1.93
N LYS A 16 -15.43 -3.07 0.71
CA LYS A 16 -14.61 -1.86 0.48
C LYS A 16 -15.25 -0.60 1.04
N LYS A 17 -16.55 -0.41 0.81
CA LYS A 17 -17.30 0.75 1.32
C LYS A 17 -17.32 0.79 2.84
N TYR A 18 -17.56 -0.35 3.49
CA TYR A 18 -17.56 -0.44 4.96
C TYR A 18 -16.18 -0.20 5.56
N THR A 19 -15.15 -0.86 5.05
CA THR A 19 -13.77 -0.70 5.55
C THR A 19 -13.29 0.74 5.37
N PHE A 20 -13.59 1.37 4.23
CA PHE A 20 -13.27 2.78 4.00
C PHE A 20 -14.00 3.71 4.98
N ALA A 21 -15.31 3.52 5.16
CA ALA A 21 -16.09 4.33 6.11
C ALA A 21 -15.60 4.15 7.56
N LEU A 22 -15.23 2.92 7.94
CA LEU A 22 -14.64 2.64 9.25
C LEU A 22 -13.28 3.35 9.41
N ALA A 23 -12.42 3.30 8.40
CA ALA A 23 -11.14 4.00 8.41
C ALA A 23 -11.32 5.52 8.53
N CYS A 24 -12.24 6.12 7.77
CA CYS A 24 -12.56 7.54 7.88
C CYS A 24 -13.05 7.92 9.29
N ARG A 25 -13.84 7.07 9.93
CA ARG A 25 -14.30 7.30 11.30
C ARG A 25 -13.19 7.20 12.34
N LEU A 26 -12.34 6.18 12.23
CA LEU A 26 -11.29 5.90 13.22
C LEU A 26 -10.10 6.86 13.11
N PHE A 27 -9.68 7.22 11.89
CA PHE A 27 -8.43 7.98 11.68
C PHE A 27 -8.65 9.45 11.32
N MET A 28 -9.81 9.79 10.77
CA MET A 28 -10.12 11.15 10.33
C MET A 28 -11.27 11.79 11.12
N SER A 29 -11.87 11.06 12.07
CA SER A 29 -13.04 11.49 12.83
C SER A 29 -14.26 11.87 11.96
N ILE A 30 -14.32 11.41 10.70
CA ILE A 30 -15.42 11.69 9.77
C ILE A 30 -16.55 10.68 10.03
N LYS A 31 -17.62 11.15 10.67
CA LYS A 31 -18.79 10.30 11.01
C LYS A 31 -19.91 10.37 9.97
N ASP A 32 -20.04 11.54 9.32
CA ASP A 32 -21.10 11.81 8.35
C ASP A 32 -20.84 11.09 7.02
N PHE A 33 -21.86 10.34 6.58
CA PHE A 33 -21.83 9.59 5.34
C PHE A 33 -21.62 10.48 4.10
N LYS A 34 -22.15 11.71 4.11
CA LYS A 34 -21.95 12.66 2.99
C LYS A 34 -20.48 13.06 2.86
N HIS A 35 -19.81 13.32 4.00
CA HIS A 35 -18.39 13.61 4.01
C HIS A 35 -17.52 12.40 3.63
N VAL A 36 -17.87 11.19 4.09
CA VAL A 36 -17.19 9.96 3.64
C VAL A 36 -17.30 9.80 2.11
N ALA A 37 -18.47 10.05 1.54
CA ALA A 37 -18.68 9.99 0.09
C ALA A 37 -17.84 11.04 -0.67
N LYS A 38 -17.68 12.26 -0.11
CA LYS A 38 -16.82 13.32 -0.68
C LYS A 38 -15.35 12.89 -0.78
N VAL A 39 -14.84 12.15 0.20
CA VAL A 39 -13.45 11.66 0.24
C VAL A 39 -13.26 10.38 -0.58
N ALA A 40 -14.31 9.56 -0.72
CA ALA A 40 -14.24 8.25 -1.37
C ALA A 40 -13.82 8.31 -2.85
N HIS A 41 -14.35 9.24 -3.64
CA HIS A 41 -14.03 9.33 -5.06
C HIS A 41 -12.57 9.74 -5.31
N PRO A 42 -12.06 10.84 -4.72
CA PRO A 42 -10.64 11.18 -4.79
C PRO A 42 -9.71 10.06 -4.31
N PHE A 43 -10.08 9.37 -3.21
CA PHE A 43 -9.31 8.25 -2.69
C PHE A 43 -9.22 7.09 -3.69
N HIS A 44 -10.34 6.75 -4.34
CA HIS A 44 -10.35 5.73 -5.38
C HIS A 44 -9.39 6.07 -6.53
N LEU A 45 -9.39 7.33 -6.99
CA LEU A 45 -8.46 7.80 -8.02
C LEU A 45 -7.00 7.63 -7.58
N ILE A 46 -6.66 8.03 -6.36
CA ILE A 46 -5.30 7.88 -5.81
C ILE A 46 -4.89 6.41 -5.77
N THR A 47 -5.72 5.54 -5.20
CA THR A 47 -5.41 4.11 -5.08
C THR A 47 -5.23 3.43 -6.44
N SER A 48 -5.97 3.86 -7.47
CA SER A 48 -5.83 3.31 -8.82
C SER A 48 -4.47 3.59 -9.46
N GLY A 49 -3.79 4.68 -9.08
CA GLY A 49 -2.46 5.02 -9.58
C GLY A 49 -1.30 4.48 -8.73
N LEU A 50 -1.56 3.99 -7.51
CA LEU A 50 -0.50 3.54 -6.58
C LEU A 50 0.30 2.34 -7.12
N VAL A 51 -0.37 1.46 -7.86
CA VAL A 51 0.23 0.27 -8.50
C VAL A 51 0.49 0.48 -10.00
N SER A 52 0.29 1.71 -10.49
CA SER A 52 0.49 2.03 -11.90
C SER A 52 1.92 2.51 -12.17
N VAL A 53 2.36 2.38 -13.42
CA VAL A 53 3.64 2.95 -13.86
C VAL A 53 3.57 4.48 -13.70
N PRO A 54 4.59 5.14 -13.11
CA PRO A 54 4.56 6.57 -12.79
C PRO A 54 4.77 7.45 -14.04
N ILE A 55 3.93 7.28 -15.05
CA ILE A 55 3.94 8.05 -16.31
C ILE A 55 2.80 9.05 -16.24
N ASP A 56 3.11 10.35 -16.36
CA ASP A 56 2.10 11.42 -16.30
C ASP A 56 1.59 11.78 -17.70
N PHE A 57 0.80 10.88 -18.29
CA PHE A 57 0.12 11.11 -19.57
C PHE A 57 -1.40 11.22 -19.38
N LEU A 58 -2.08 11.97 -20.25
CA LEU A 58 -3.52 12.15 -20.15
C LEU A 58 -4.25 10.81 -20.28
N GLY A 59 -5.11 10.51 -19.30
CA GLY A 59 -5.96 9.30 -19.29
C GLY A 59 -5.35 8.06 -18.64
N VAL A 60 -4.08 8.09 -18.21
CA VAL A 60 -3.46 6.95 -17.52
C VAL A 60 -3.74 6.97 -16.01
N PRO A 61 -3.74 5.82 -15.32
CA PRO A 61 -4.10 5.75 -13.89
C PRO A 61 -3.26 6.67 -12.99
N PHE A 62 -1.97 6.86 -13.29
CA PHE A 62 -1.11 7.78 -12.55
C PHE A 62 -1.56 9.25 -12.64
N ASN A 63 -1.97 9.70 -13.84
CA ASN A 63 -2.53 11.04 -14.04
C ASN A 63 -3.83 11.24 -13.25
N HIS A 64 -4.69 10.22 -13.20
CA HIS A 64 -5.91 10.23 -12.39
C HIS A 64 -5.60 10.29 -10.89
N ALA A 65 -4.60 9.54 -10.42
CA ALA A 65 -4.17 9.58 -9.03
C ALA A 65 -3.65 10.97 -8.62
N LYS A 66 -2.87 11.64 -9.49
CA LYS A 66 -2.44 13.04 -9.26
C LYS A 66 -3.63 13.99 -9.12
N LYS A 67 -4.66 13.86 -9.98
CA LYS A 67 -5.89 14.66 -9.88
C LYS A 67 -6.66 14.37 -8.59
N GLY A 68 -6.81 13.10 -8.21
CA GLY A 68 -7.43 12.69 -6.95
C GLY A 68 -6.70 13.26 -5.73
N GLY A 69 -5.36 13.27 -5.75
CA GLY A 69 -4.53 13.89 -4.70
C GLY A 69 -4.81 15.37 -4.50
N LYS A 70 -5.04 16.13 -5.59
CA LYS A 70 -5.42 17.54 -5.52
C LYS A 70 -6.82 17.75 -4.93
N MET A 71 -7.76 16.87 -5.24
CA MET A 71 -9.14 16.95 -4.74
C MET A 71 -9.28 16.70 -3.24
N LEU A 72 -8.29 16.07 -2.59
CA LEU A 72 -8.25 15.86 -1.14
C LEU A 72 -7.59 17.02 -0.38
N ARG A 73 -7.04 18.02 -1.06
CA ARG A 73 -6.51 19.25 -0.44
C ARG A 73 -7.68 20.17 -0.07
N ASP A 74 -7.53 20.94 1.00
CA ASP A 74 -8.60 21.80 1.51
C ASP A 74 -8.91 22.99 0.57
N GLU A 75 -10.02 23.69 0.85
CA GLU A 75 -10.48 24.86 0.10
C GLU A 75 -9.64 26.14 0.30
N ASN A 76 -8.65 26.10 1.21
CA ASN A 76 -7.65 27.15 1.42
C ASN A 76 -6.27 26.78 0.82
N ASP A 77 -6.20 25.68 0.07
CA ASP A 77 -4.96 25.05 -0.42
C ASP A 77 -3.89 24.82 0.67
N LYS A 78 -4.30 24.77 1.96
CA LYS A 78 -3.40 24.45 3.07
C LYS A 78 -3.20 22.95 3.18
N GLY A 79 -2.56 22.41 2.14
CA GLY A 79 -1.47 21.47 2.37
C GLY A 79 -0.32 22.16 3.09
N LEU A 80 0.82 21.48 3.25
CA LEU A 80 2.07 22.17 3.57
C LEU A 80 2.20 23.37 2.59
N ASN A 81 2.53 24.56 3.09
CA ASN A 81 2.74 25.75 2.26
C ASN A 81 3.75 25.41 1.14
N ASP A 82 3.62 25.97 -0.06
CA ASP A 82 4.59 25.77 -1.15
C ASP A 82 6.05 25.96 -0.69
N MET A 83 6.29 26.86 0.27
CA MET A 83 7.58 27.05 0.90
C MET A 83 7.99 25.90 1.83
N GLU A 84 7.05 25.33 2.59
CA GLU A 84 7.27 24.13 3.41
C GLU A 84 7.38 22.85 2.58
N ILE A 85 6.66 22.76 1.45
CA ILE A 85 6.79 21.70 0.45
C ILE A 85 8.14 21.83 -0.21
N SER A 86 8.53 23.03 -0.65
CA SER A 86 9.84 23.28 -1.25
C SER A 86 10.96 22.97 -0.27
N ASP A 87 10.90 23.42 0.98
CA ASP A 87 11.95 23.14 1.96
C ASP A 87 12.04 21.66 2.33
N LYS A 88 10.90 20.97 2.43
CA LYS A 88 10.90 19.51 2.67
C LYS A 88 11.34 18.73 1.43
N ILE A 89 10.97 19.15 0.23
CA ILE A 89 11.39 18.54 -1.04
C ILE A 89 12.87 18.81 -1.26
N VAL A 90 13.34 20.05 -1.19
CA VAL A 90 14.76 20.44 -1.35
C VAL A 90 15.61 19.82 -0.25
N GLY A 91 15.16 19.83 1.01
CA GLY A 91 15.85 19.14 2.10
C GLY A 91 15.92 17.61 1.88
N LEU A 92 14.82 16.99 1.44
CA LEU A 92 14.79 15.57 1.08
C LEU A 92 15.64 15.29 -0.16
N PHE A 93 15.62 16.13 -1.19
CA PHE A 93 16.41 15.99 -2.41
C PHE A 93 17.90 16.20 -2.11
N LEU A 94 18.31 17.18 -1.32
CA LEU A 94 19.71 17.38 -0.95
C LEU A 94 20.22 16.24 -0.06
N ALA A 95 19.41 15.75 0.87
CA ALA A 95 19.75 14.60 1.71
C ALA A 95 19.75 13.27 0.93
N SER A 96 18.91 13.14 -0.10
CA SER A 96 18.73 11.90 -0.84
C SER A 96 19.58 11.84 -2.11
N PHE A 97 19.80 12.93 -2.82
CA PHE A 97 20.37 12.89 -4.16
C PHE A 97 21.85 12.50 -4.14
N GLY A 98 22.64 13.00 -3.19
CA GLY A 98 24.04 12.58 -3.05
C GLY A 98 24.15 11.11 -2.66
N SER A 99 23.39 10.68 -1.64
CA SER A 99 23.45 9.31 -1.10
C SER A 99 22.81 8.27 -2.00
N ILE A 100 21.65 8.56 -2.60
CA ILE A 100 20.96 7.70 -3.57
C ILE A 100 21.73 7.68 -4.88
N SER A 101 22.28 8.79 -5.39
CA SER A 101 23.08 8.75 -6.62
C SER A 101 24.31 7.85 -6.43
N ALA A 102 25.03 8.00 -5.32
CA ALA A 102 26.16 7.12 -5.02
C ALA A 102 25.75 5.66 -4.79
N THR A 103 24.68 5.42 -4.02
CA THR A 103 24.18 4.05 -3.74
C THR A 103 23.61 3.40 -4.99
N LEU A 104 22.83 4.12 -5.79
CA LEU A 104 22.24 3.63 -7.04
C LEU A 104 23.32 3.44 -8.10
N THR A 105 24.34 4.30 -8.18
CA THR A 105 25.50 4.08 -9.06
C THR A 105 26.27 2.84 -8.63
N PHE A 106 26.51 2.66 -7.32
CA PHE A 106 27.18 1.47 -6.79
C PHE A 106 26.36 0.21 -7.05
N VAL A 107 25.05 0.24 -6.76
CA VAL A 107 24.14 -0.86 -7.04
C VAL A 107 24.08 -1.13 -8.54
N LEU A 108 23.85 -0.15 -9.41
CA LEU A 108 23.77 -0.40 -10.85
C LEU A 108 25.10 -0.86 -11.47
N ASN A 109 26.26 -0.41 -10.97
CA ASN A 109 27.56 -0.88 -11.44
C ASN A 109 27.92 -2.27 -10.92
N TYR A 110 27.65 -2.57 -9.65
CA TYR A 110 28.14 -3.80 -8.99
C TYR A 110 27.07 -4.89 -8.85
N LEU A 111 25.78 -4.56 -8.79
CA LEU A 111 24.69 -5.55 -8.68
C LEU A 111 24.64 -6.55 -9.84
N PRO A 112 24.98 -6.20 -11.10
CA PRO A 112 25.12 -7.19 -12.17
C PRO A 112 26.25 -8.21 -11.91
N GLU A 113 27.28 -7.84 -11.14
CA GLU A 113 28.39 -8.72 -10.76
C GLU A 113 28.05 -9.62 -9.57
N PHE A 114 27.00 -9.28 -8.80
CA PHE A 114 26.53 -10.01 -7.62
C PHE A 114 25.05 -10.42 -7.74
N LEU A 115 24.71 -11.17 -8.79
CA LEU A 115 23.37 -11.75 -8.99
C LEU A 115 22.88 -12.53 -7.75
N ASP A 116 23.79 -13.14 -6.99
CA ASP A 116 23.48 -13.85 -5.75
C ASP A 116 23.00 -12.90 -4.62
N VAL A 117 23.42 -11.63 -4.61
CA VAL A 117 22.97 -10.59 -3.67
C VAL A 117 21.63 -10.02 -4.11
N HIS A 118 21.38 -9.89 -5.41
CA HIS A 118 20.08 -9.47 -5.94
C HIS A 118 18.97 -10.43 -5.49
N ASP A 119 19.18 -11.74 -5.67
CA ASP A 119 18.19 -12.75 -5.28
C ASP A 119 17.99 -12.84 -3.76
N LYS A 120 19.01 -12.50 -2.96
CA LYS A 120 18.92 -12.41 -1.49
C LYS A 120 18.25 -11.14 -0.99
N THR A 121 18.21 -10.06 -1.80
CA THR A 121 17.62 -8.77 -1.43
C THR A 121 16.19 -8.59 -1.94
N TYR A 122 15.84 -9.22 -3.08
CA TYR A 122 14.48 -9.25 -3.59
C TYR A 122 13.65 -10.34 -2.89
N TRP A 123 13.16 -10.01 -1.70
CA TRP A 123 12.26 -10.85 -0.93
C TRP A 123 10.80 -10.45 -1.16
N SER A 124 9.90 -11.43 -1.35
CA SER A 124 8.46 -11.19 -1.44
C SER A 124 7.68 -12.03 -0.44
N VAL A 125 6.65 -11.42 0.15
CA VAL A 125 5.68 -12.11 1.00
C VAL A 125 5.00 -13.24 0.23
N HIS A 126 4.69 -13.00 -1.05
CA HIS A 126 4.00 -13.95 -1.90
C HIS A 126 4.77 -15.26 -2.08
N THR A 127 6.06 -15.18 -2.43
CA THR A 127 6.91 -16.36 -2.63
C THR A 127 7.16 -17.12 -1.33
N THR A 128 7.30 -16.41 -0.20
CA THR A 128 7.51 -17.05 1.11
C THR A 128 6.27 -17.81 1.57
N ASN A 129 5.11 -17.15 1.54
CA ASN A 129 3.85 -17.73 2.02
C ASN A 129 3.32 -18.87 1.14
N ARG A 130 3.87 -19.05 -0.07
CA ARG A 130 3.51 -20.12 -1.02
C ARG A 130 4.64 -21.10 -1.29
N ASN A 131 5.69 -21.09 -0.48
CA ASN A 131 6.82 -21.98 -0.69
C ASN A 131 6.43 -23.44 -0.40
N PRO A 132 6.48 -24.35 -1.40
CA PRO A 132 6.05 -25.75 -1.23
C PRO A 132 6.91 -26.53 -0.23
N LYS A 133 8.12 -26.05 0.10
CA LYS A 133 8.96 -26.60 1.17
C LYS A 133 8.31 -26.51 2.55
N TYR A 134 7.47 -25.49 2.77
CA TYR A 134 6.82 -25.22 4.06
C TYR A 134 5.30 -25.42 4.00
N PHE A 135 4.69 -25.25 2.84
CA PHE A 135 3.25 -25.44 2.63
C PHE A 135 3.01 -26.40 1.45
N LEU A 136 2.81 -27.69 1.73
CA LEU A 136 2.42 -28.69 0.73
C LEU A 136 1.14 -28.25 0.02
N ASP A 137 1.01 -28.30 -1.31
CA ASP A 137 -0.15 -27.78 -2.05
C ASP A 137 -0.50 -26.31 -1.69
N PRO A 138 0.43 -25.35 -1.90
CA PRO A 138 0.30 -23.97 -1.41
C PRO A 138 -0.87 -23.20 -2.05
N GLU A 139 -1.39 -23.66 -3.19
CA GLU A 139 -2.55 -23.07 -3.87
C GLU A 139 -3.90 -23.51 -3.27
N LYS A 140 -3.91 -24.57 -2.44
CA LYS A 140 -5.13 -25.08 -1.81
C LYS A 140 -5.41 -24.33 -0.50
N PHE A 141 -6.60 -23.76 -0.39
CA PHE A 141 -7.09 -23.20 0.86
C PHE A 141 -7.31 -24.32 1.89
N ASP A 142 -6.45 -24.36 2.90
CA ASP A 142 -6.49 -25.35 3.98
C ASP A 142 -6.18 -24.68 5.33
N PRO A 143 -7.23 -24.38 6.13
CA PRO A 143 -7.09 -23.76 7.45
C PRO A 143 -6.33 -24.63 8.47
N SER A 144 -6.29 -25.96 8.28
CA SER A 144 -5.70 -26.87 9.27
C SER A 144 -4.20 -26.63 9.47
N ARG A 145 -3.52 -26.04 8.48
CA ARG A 145 -2.10 -25.64 8.51
C ARG A 145 -1.75 -24.67 9.65
N PHE A 146 -2.75 -23.96 10.16
CA PHE A 146 -2.59 -22.97 11.22
C PHE A 146 -2.98 -23.51 12.60
N GLY A 147 -3.36 -24.78 12.70
CA GLY A 147 -3.64 -25.44 13.98
C GLY A 147 -2.37 -25.78 14.78
N GLY A 148 -2.55 -26.08 16.07
CA GLY A 148 -1.45 -26.50 16.94
C GLY A 148 -0.39 -25.42 17.13
N LYS A 149 0.88 -25.73 16.83
CA LYS A 149 1.99 -24.77 16.93
C LYS A 149 2.04 -23.79 15.75
N GLY A 150 1.21 -23.99 14.72
CA GLY A 150 1.20 -23.19 13.50
C GLY A 150 2.48 -23.35 12.64
N PRO A 151 2.63 -22.51 11.61
CA PRO A 151 3.78 -22.53 10.72
C PRO A 151 5.08 -22.20 11.44
N ALA A 152 6.20 -22.74 10.95
CA ALA A 152 7.53 -22.41 11.48
C ALA A 152 7.81 -20.89 11.38
N PRO A 153 8.62 -20.32 12.29
CA PRO A 153 8.96 -18.90 12.25
C PRO A 153 9.45 -18.44 10.86
N TYR A 154 8.99 -17.26 10.43
CA TYR A 154 9.32 -16.65 9.13
C TYR A 154 8.89 -17.42 7.87
N THR A 155 8.08 -18.48 8.00
CA THR A 155 7.49 -19.17 6.83
C THR A 155 6.13 -18.60 6.45
N PHE A 156 5.40 -18.02 7.41
CA PHE A 156 4.15 -17.30 7.18
C PHE A 156 4.28 -15.85 7.64
N VAL A 157 4.39 -14.94 6.69
CA VAL A 157 4.77 -13.53 6.89
C VAL A 157 3.84 -12.56 6.14
N PRO A 158 2.50 -12.69 6.27
CA PRO A 158 1.52 -11.88 5.53
C PRO A 158 1.64 -10.36 5.79
N PHE A 159 2.26 -9.98 6.91
CA PHE A 159 2.47 -8.60 7.32
C PHE A 159 3.94 -8.15 7.23
N GLY A 160 4.81 -8.97 6.63
CA GLY A 160 6.25 -8.75 6.67
C GLY A 160 6.92 -9.30 7.93
N GLY A 161 8.08 -8.73 8.27
CA GLY A 161 8.87 -9.13 9.42
C GLY A 161 9.96 -8.10 9.74
N GLY A 162 10.65 -8.30 10.87
CA GLY A 162 11.74 -7.44 11.32
C GLY A 162 11.30 -5.99 11.61
N PRO A 163 12.22 -5.01 11.51
CA PRO A 163 11.93 -3.59 11.81
C PRO A 163 10.87 -2.93 10.92
N ARG A 164 10.46 -3.58 9.82
CA ARG A 164 9.46 -3.10 8.86
C ARG A 164 8.17 -3.92 8.89
N LEU A 165 7.95 -4.73 9.94
CA LEU A 165 6.68 -5.42 10.18
C LEU A 165 5.53 -4.41 10.15
N CYS A 166 4.44 -4.75 9.45
CA CYS A 166 3.28 -3.87 9.35
C CYS A 166 2.82 -3.42 10.75
N PRO A 167 2.82 -2.12 11.06
CA PRO A 167 2.43 -1.63 12.38
C PRO A 167 0.98 -1.96 12.76
N ARG A 168 0.15 -2.29 11.76
CA ARG A 168 -1.29 -2.53 11.90
C ARG A 168 -1.66 -4.03 11.94
N LYS A 169 -0.71 -4.93 12.15
CA LYS A 169 -1.00 -6.38 12.20
C LYS A 169 -2.22 -6.74 13.09
N GLU A 170 -2.33 -6.13 14.27
CA GLU A 170 -3.38 -6.44 15.25
C GLU A 170 -4.76 -5.82 14.93
N TYR A 171 -4.84 -4.90 13.96
CA TYR A 171 -6.10 -4.25 13.54
C TYR A 171 -6.55 -4.68 12.14
N SER A 172 -5.88 -5.68 11.55
CA SER A 172 -6.16 -6.20 10.22
C SER A 172 -7.25 -7.25 10.21
#